data_AF-A0A172ZDC1-F1
#
_entry.id   AF-A0A172ZDC1-F1
#
_cell.length_a   1.000
_cell.length_b   1.000
_cell.length_c   1.000
_cell.angle_alpha   90.00
_cell.angle_beta   90.00
_cell.angle_gamma   90.00
#
_symmetry.space_group_name_H-M   'P 1'
#
loop_
_entity.id
_entity.type
_entity.pdbx_description
1 polymer ?
#
loop_
_entity_poly.entity_id
_entity_poly.type
_entity_poly.pdbx_seq_one_letter_code
_entity_poly.pdbx_strand_id
1 'polypeptide(L)'
;MADAVFTGEVTSIRPALSGEEPSTKQYTFAVQSAWKGKVYEQTSILASSESASCGITFEQGARYLIFARQSEGDLKTDRCSSNSPVVERGGSQVAIVPGTSEFGSSNGMNLHHLGESITILPGRSEMLGGHRMTAFFIGAGLLAAGYAIWWTRRRSLRQ
;
A
#
# COMPACT_ATOMS: atom_id res chain seq x y z
N MET A 1 -17.40 17.01 8.72
CA MET A 1 -18.03 16.36 7.53
C MET A 1 -16.99 16.32 6.43
N ALA A 2 -16.86 15.24 5.67
CA ALA A 2 -15.95 15.17 4.51
C ALA A 2 -16.67 15.53 3.21
N ASP A 3 -15.99 16.20 2.30
CA ASP A 3 -16.50 16.56 0.96
C ASP A 3 -16.06 15.55 -0.11
N ALA A 4 -14.91 14.92 0.10
CA ALA A 4 -14.41 13.81 -0.71
C ALA A 4 -13.98 12.63 0.18
N VAL A 5 -14.30 11.41 -0.27
CA VAL A 5 -13.88 10.17 0.39
C VAL A 5 -13.40 9.19 -0.68
N PHE A 6 -12.15 8.75 -0.60
CA PHE A 6 -11.54 7.88 -1.61
C PHE A 6 -10.38 7.06 -1.05
N THR A 7 -10.03 5.96 -1.70
CA THR A 7 -8.77 5.25 -1.47
C THR A 7 -7.82 5.54 -2.60
N GLY A 8 -6.56 5.69 -2.24
CA GLY A 8 -5.51 5.85 -3.23
C GLY A 8 -4.15 5.50 -2.68
N GLU A 9 -3.24 5.27 -3.61
CA GLU A 9 -1.81 5.13 -3.33
C GLU A 9 -1.12 6.48 -3.47
N VAL A 10 -0.26 6.83 -2.52
CA VAL A 10 0.51 8.07 -2.59
C VAL A 10 1.59 7.95 -3.66
N THR A 11 1.47 8.71 -4.75
CA THR A 11 2.43 8.67 -5.86
C THR A 11 3.46 9.80 -5.79
N SER A 12 3.15 10.89 -5.10
CA SER A 12 4.04 12.04 -4.97
C SER A 12 3.81 12.78 -3.66
N ILE A 13 4.91 13.28 -3.08
CA ILE A 13 4.90 14.16 -1.90
C ILE A 13 5.78 15.36 -2.24
N ARG A 14 5.23 16.57 -2.10
CA ARG A 14 5.94 17.83 -2.38
C ARG A 14 5.64 18.85 -1.28
N PRO A 15 6.55 19.82 -1.03
CA PRO A 15 6.19 21.01 -0.28
C PRO A 15 4.96 21.67 -0.93
N ALA A 16 4.08 22.24 -0.11
CA ALA A 16 2.99 23.04 -0.66
C ALA A 16 3.53 24.31 -1.34
N LEU A 17 2.74 24.87 -2.26
CA LEU A 17 3.10 26.08 -2.99
C LEU A 17 3.13 27.30 -2.05
N SER A 18 3.75 28.38 -2.53
CA SER A 18 3.83 29.66 -1.82
C SER A 18 2.45 30.13 -1.37
N GLY A 19 2.30 30.42 -0.07
CA GLY A 19 1.03 30.83 0.55
C GLY A 19 0.51 29.84 1.58
N GLU A 20 0.99 28.59 1.56
CA GLU A 20 0.72 27.61 2.61
C GLU A 20 1.83 27.63 3.68
N GLU A 21 1.50 27.18 4.89
CA GLU A 21 2.46 27.04 5.99
C GLU A 21 3.65 26.13 5.59
N PRO A 22 4.87 26.38 6.09
CA PRO A 22 6.07 25.61 5.72
C PRO A 22 5.99 24.13 6.10
N SER A 23 5.12 23.79 7.05
CA SER A 23 4.85 22.41 7.48
C SER A 23 3.82 21.69 6.62
N THR A 24 3.14 22.40 5.70
CA THR A 24 2.15 21.86 4.77
C THR A 24 2.82 21.19 3.58
N LYS A 25 2.35 19.99 3.27
CA LYS A 25 2.76 19.20 2.11
C LYS A 25 1.57 18.92 1.22
N GLN A 26 1.85 18.87 -0.07
CA GLN A 26 0.93 18.36 -1.08
C GLN A 26 1.23 16.89 -1.34
N TYR A 27 0.18 16.07 -1.24
CA TYR A 27 0.23 14.64 -1.50
C TYR A 27 -0.64 14.35 -2.72
N THR A 28 -0.06 13.72 -3.73
CA THR A 28 -0.81 13.24 -4.90
C THR A 28 -1.09 11.76 -4.75
N PHE A 29 -2.34 11.38 -4.99
CA PHE A 29 -2.82 10.01 -4.91
C PHE A 29 -3.21 9.50 -6.29
N ALA A 30 -2.79 8.28 -6.62
CA ALA A 30 -3.44 7.47 -7.65
C ALA A 30 -4.68 6.81 -7.04
N VAL A 31 -5.86 7.29 -7.44
CA VAL A 31 -7.14 6.93 -6.83
C VAL A 31 -7.61 5.58 -7.35
N GLN A 32 -7.95 4.69 -6.42
CA GLN A 32 -8.39 3.31 -6.70
C GLN A 32 -9.91 3.16 -6.57
N SER A 33 -10.51 3.88 -5.63
CA SER A 33 -11.96 3.90 -5.44
C SER A 33 -12.39 5.23 -4.83
N ALA A 34 -13.54 5.76 -5.26
CA ALA A 34 -14.13 6.97 -4.72
C ALA A 34 -15.55 6.67 -4.22
N TRP A 35 -15.84 7.10 -2.99
CA TRP A 35 -17.14 6.89 -2.34
C TRP A 35 -17.95 8.17 -2.18
N LYS A 36 -17.28 9.32 -2.21
CA LYS A 36 -17.94 10.63 -2.10
C LYS A 36 -17.13 11.70 -2.81
N GLY A 37 -17.84 12.68 -3.37
CA GLY A 37 -17.25 13.87 -3.96
C GLY A 37 -16.72 13.64 -5.36
N LYS A 38 -16.29 14.73 -6.01
CA LYS A 38 -15.66 14.67 -7.34
C LYS A 38 -14.17 14.43 -7.16
N VAL A 39 -13.75 13.18 -7.38
CA VAL A 39 -12.36 12.73 -7.25
C VAL A 39 -11.92 12.17 -8.60
N TYR A 40 -10.70 12.50 -9.03
CA TYR A 40 -10.13 12.06 -10.30
C TYR A 40 -9.08 10.97 -10.09
N GLU A 41 -8.68 10.28 -11.17
CA GLU A 41 -7.65 9.24 -11.15
C GLU A 41 -6.35 9.68 -10.46
N GLN A 42 -5.98 10.95 -10.64
CA GLN A 42 -4.98 11.61 -9.81
C GLN A 42 -5.62 12.76 -9.04
N THR A 43 -5.51 12.70 -7.72
CA THR A 43 -6.06 13.72 -6.83
C THR A 43 -4.97 14.19 -5.88
N SER A 44 -4.80 15.51 -5.77
CA SER A 44 -3.90 16.11 -4.79
C SER A 44 -4.68 16.61 -3.59
N ILE A 45 -4.09 16.45 -2.41
CA ILE A 45 -4.59 17.03 -1.16
C ILE A 45 -3.45 17.72 -0.42
N LEU A 46 -3.80 18.69 0.43
CA LEU A 46 -2.89 19.37 1.33
C LEU A 46 -3.07 18.84 2.76
N ALA A 47 -1.95 18.65 3.46
CA ALA A 47 -1.96 18.35 4.88
C ALA A 47 -0.74 18.93 5.59
N SER A 48 -0.96 19.50 6.77
CA SER A 48 0.10 19.92 7.68
C SER A 48 0.71 18.70 8.37
N SER A 49 2.03 18.73 8.58
CA SER A 49 2.74 17.72 9.36
C SER A 49 2.86 18.06 10.86
N GLU A 50 2.34 19.21 11.32
CA GLU A 50 2.43 19.64 12.71
C GLU A 50 1.44 18.92 13.63
N SER A 51 1.96 18.11 14.53
CA SER A 51 1.16 17.31 15.47
C SER A 51 0.20 18.13 16.34
N ALA A 52 0.61 19.34 16.78
CA ALA A 52 -0.21 20.24 17.60
C ALA A 52 -1.51 20.67 16.88
N SER A 53 -1.53 20.60 15.55
CA SER A 53 -2.63 21.02 14.69
C SER A 53 -3.33 19.84 14.01
N CYS A 54 -3.38 18.67 14.65
CA CYS A 54 -3.83 17.41 14.04
C CYS A 54 -3.02 17.02 12.80
N GLY A 55 -1.72 17.32 12.75
CA GLY A 55 -0.88 17.05 11.60
C GLY A 55 -0.79 15.55 11.25
N ILE A 56 -0.70 15.28 9.96
CA ILE A 56 -0.60 13.94 9.38
C ILE A 56 0.49 13.89 8.32
N THR A 57 1.18 12.75 8.26
CA THR A 57 2.12 12.44 7.19
C THR A 57 1.70 11.14 6.52
N PHE A 58 1.79 11.10 5.19
CA PHE A 58 1.58 9.89 4.40
C PHE A 58 2.91 9.38 3.86
N GLU A 59 2.98 8.08 3.64
CA GLU A 59 4.15 7.43 3.07
C GLU A 59 3.95 7.21 1.56
N GLN A 60 4.98 7.53 0.77
CA GLN A 60 4.95 7.31 -0.67
C GLN A 60 4.88 5.81 -0.98
N GLY A 61 4.03 5.41 -1.92
CA GLY A 61 3.77 4.01 -2.29
C GLY A 61 2.79 3.29 -1.35
N ALA A 62 2.41 3.89 -0.22
CA ALA A 62 1.41 3.33 0.68
C ALA A 62 0.00 3.76 0.25
N ARG A 63 -0.97 2.91 0.61
CA ARG A 63 -2.40 3.12 0.30
C ARG A 63 -3.16 3.54 1.53
N TYR A 64 -4.09 4.46 1.33
CA TYR A 64 -4.89 5.03 2.40
C TYR A 64 -6.34 5.22 1.98
N LEU A 65 -7.26 5.06 2.93
CA LEU A 65 -8.59 5.64 2.90
C LEU A 65 -8.49 7.08 3.40
N ILE A 66 -8.91 8.02 2.57
CA ILE A 66 -8.81 9.45 2.79
C ILE A 66 -10.19 10.05 2.94
N PHE A 67 -10.36 10.87 3.99
CA PHE A 67 -11.47 11.77 4.20
C PHE A 67 -10.94 13.20 4.07
N ALA A 68 -11.31 13.88 2.98
CA ALA A 68 -10.86 15.23 2.70
C ALA A 68 -12.03 16.23 2.74
N ARG A 69 -11.70 17.45 3.15
CA ARG A 69 -12.60 18.61 3.15
C ARG A 69 -12.16 19.60 2.09
N GLN A 70 -13.09 20.25 1.43
CA GLN A 70 -12.77 21.32 0.50
C GLN A 70 -12.59 22.63 1.28
N SER A 71 -11.46 23.29 1.08
CA SER A 71 -11.13 24.58 1.71
C SER A 71 -10.30 25.41 0.74
N GLU A 72 -10.73 26.64 0.47
CA GLU A 72 -10.00 27.60 -0.38
C GLU A 72 -9.73 27.09 -1.81
N GLY A 73 -10.55 26.16 -2.29
CA GLY A 73 -10.40 25.53 -3.61
C GLY A 73 -9.61 24.23 -3.61
N ASP A 74 -8.88 23.94 -2.53
CA ASP A 74 -8.09 22.72 -2.36
C ASP A 74 -8.80 21.67 -1.51
N LEU A 75 -8.42 20.41 -1.69
CA LEU A 75 -8.77 19.34 -0.75
C LEU A 75 -7.74 19.32 0.37
N LYS A 76 -8.19 19.50 1.62
CA LYS A 76 -7.35 19.46 2.82
C LYS A 76 -7.75 18.26 3.69
N THR A 77 -6.78 17.65 4.36
CA THR A 77 -7.03 16.58 5.35
C THR A 77 -6.10 16.70 6.55
N ASP A 78 -6.43 16.00 7.63
CA ASP A 78 -5.72 16.02 8.90
C ASP A 78 -5.84 14.66 9.61
N ARG A 79 -5.05 14.42 10.66
CA ARG A 79 -5.10 13.17 11.45
C ARG A 79 -6.41 12.99 12.22
N CYS A 80 -7.12 14.08 12.47
CA CYS A 80 -8.39 14.07 13.20
C CYS A 80 -9.56 13.66 12.29
N SER A 81 -9.34 13.70 10.97
CA SER A 81 -10.16 13.03 9.98
C SER A 81 -9.91 11.52 10.06
N SER A 82 -10.94 10.70 9.83
CA SER A 82 -10.89 9.22 9.96
C SER A 82 -10.06 8.51 8.88
N ASN A 83 -8.96 9.13 8.47
CA ASN A 83 -7.98 8.59 7.55
C ASN A 83 -7.37 7.32 8.12
N SER A 84 -7.13 6.35 7.25
CA SER A 84 -6.56 5.07 7.68
C SER A 84 -5.72 4.41 6.59
N PRO A 85 -4.65 3.69 6.94
CA PRO A 85 -3.92 2.88 5.98
C PRO A 85 -4.80 1.72 5.49
N VAL A 86 -4.60 1.33 4.24
CA VAL A 86 -5.25 0.16 3.64
C VAL A 86 -4.25 -0.97 3.60
N VAL A 87 -4.65 -2.12 4.12
CA VAL A 87 -3.90 -3.37 4.05
C VAL A 87 -4.63 -4.38 3.20
N GLU A 88 -3.87 -5.23 2.52
CA GLU A 88 -4.43 -6.37 1.80
C GLU A 88 -4.44 -7.60 2.70
N ARG A 89 -5.60 -8.26 2.76
CA ARG A 89 -5.77 -9.56 3.42
C ARG A 89 -6.51 -10.50 2.48
N GLY A 90 -5.83 -11.57 2.07
CA GLY A 90 -6.44 -12.61 1.22
C GLY A 90 -7.02 -12.10 -0.10
N GLY A 91 -6.39 -11.09 -0.72
CA GLY A 91 -6.86 -10.47 -1.98
C GLY A 91 -7.95 -9.40 -1.81
N SER A 92 -8.41 -9.13 -0.58
CA SER A 92 -9.32 -8.02 -0.28
C SER A 92 -8.58 -6.85 0.36
N GLN A 93 -8.94 -5.64 -0.01
CA GLN A 93 -8.40 -4.40 0.57
C GLN A 93 -9.26 -3.96 1.76
N VAL A 94 -8.63 -3.76 2.91
CA VAL A 94 -9.31 -3.36 4.16
C VAL A 94 -8.61 -2.13 4.74
N ALA A 95 -9.38 -1.07 4.98
CA ALA A 95 -8.90 0.12 5.67
C ALA A 95 -8.88 -0.10 7.20
N ILE A 96 -7.78 0.26 7.87
CA ILE A 96 -7.64 0.10 9.32
C ILE A 96 -8.26 1.30 10.04
N VAL A 97 -9.57 1.23 10.33
CA VAL A 97 -10.27 2.32 11.02
C VAL A 97 -10.09 2.18 12.55
N PRO A 98 -9.53 3.19 13.25
CA PRO A 98 -9.40 3.16 14.70
C PRO A 98 -10.79 3.09 15.35
N GLY A 99 -11.07 2.04 16.12
CA GLY A 99 -12.33 1.87 16.86
C GLY A 99 -13.27 0.81 16.29
N THR A 100 -12.98 0.21 15.14
CA THR A 100 -13.65 -1.01 14.71
C THR A 100 -12.80 -2.20 15.14
N SER A 101 -13.07 -2.71 16.34
CA SER A 101 -12.67 -4.07 16.71
C SER A 101 -13.32 -5.04 15.71
N GLU A 102 -12.57 -5.44 14.69
CA GLU A 102 -12.93 -6.64 13.95
C GLU A 102 -12.88 -7.81 14.94
N PHE A 103 -14.07 -8.35 15.19
CA PHE A 103 -14.32 -9.51 16.02
C PHE A 103 -13.40 -10.67 15.61
N GLY A 104 -12.35 -10.82 16.40
CA GLY A 104 -11.56 -12.04 16.59
C GLY A 104 -11.31 -12.25 18.10
N SER A 105 -12.27 -11.86 18.94
CA SER A 105 -12.30 -12.21 20.36
C SER A 105 -12.64 -13.69 20.49
N SER A 106 -11.62 -14.54 20.43
CA SER A 106 -11.74 -15.87 21.04
C SER A 106 -11.86 -15.65 22.54
N ASN A 107 -13.04 -15.93 23.07
CA ASN A 107 -13.33 -15.78 24.49
C ASN A 107 -12.43 -16.72 25.31
N GLY A 108 -11.71 -16.12 26.26
CA GLY A 108 -11.40 -16.75 27.54
C GLY A 108 -9.96 -17.16 27.73
N MET A 109 -9.18 -16.31 28.41
CA MET A 109 -8.59 -16.70 29.70
C MET A 109 -8.12 -15.45 30.45
N ASN A 110 -8.44 -15.45 31.75
CA ASN A 110 -8.22 -14.40 32.73
C ASN A 110 -6.80 -13.81 32.71
N LEU A 111 -6.70 -12.48 32.83
CA LEU A 111 -5.51 -11.83 33.35
C LEU A 111 -5.42 -12.12 34.86
N HIS A 112 -4.56 -13.06 35.23
CA HIS A 112 -3.99 -13.11 36.56
C HIS A 112 -2.50 -13.45 36.45
N HIS A 113 -1.70 -12.42 36.71
CA HIS A 113 -0.47 -12.48 37.48
C HIS A 113 0.78 -13.21 36.92
N LEU A 114 1.89 -12.47 37.07
CA LEU A 114 3.29 -12.87 37.20
C LEU A 114 4.10 -13.04 35.91
N GLY A 115 5.14 -12.19 35.82
CA GLY A 115 6.17 -12.32 34.83
C GLY A 115 7.00 -13.57 35.05
N GLU A 116 7.36 -14.20 33.94
CA GLU A 116 8.55 -15.03 33.82
C GLU A 116 9.02 -14.96 32.37
N SER A 117 10.33 -14.75 32.20
CA SER A 117 10.99 -14.56 30.93
C SER A 117 10.90 -15.82 30.07
N ILE A 118 10.25 -15.75 28.92
CA ILE A 118 10.26 -16.83 27.93
C ILE A 118 11.64 -16.85 27.26
N THR A 119 12.48 -17.78 27.70
CA THR A 119 13.75 -18.09 27.04
C THR A 119 13.45 -19.00 25.85
N ILE A 120 13.63 -18.50 24.62
CA ILE A 120 13.48 -19.31 23.42
C ILE A 120 14.76 -20.13 23.23
N LEU A 121 14.67 -21.45 23.43
CA LEU A 121 15.70 -22.39 22.99
C LEU A 121 15.47 -22.77 21.52
N PRO A 122 16.49 -22.72 20.64
CA PRO A 122 16.35 -23.19 19.27
C PRO A 122 16.27 -24.72 19.23
N GLY A 123 15.17 -25.21 18.66
CA GLY A 123 14.92 -26.63 18.43
C GLY A 123 15.95 -27.25 17.48
N ARG A 124 16.64 -28.27 18.00
CA ARG A 124 17.49 -29.23 17.31
C ARG A 124 16.64 -30.08 16.35
N SER A 125 16.76 -29.85 15.04
CA SER A 125 16.28 -30.77 14.00
C SER A 125 17.47 -31.55 13.45
N GLU A 126 17.52 -32.83 13.79
CA GLU A 126 18.55 -33.75 13.30
C GLU A 126 18.25 -34.23 11.88
N MET A 127 19.33 -34.36 11.12
CA MET A 127 19.38 -34.81 9.75
C MET A 127 19.14 -36.32 9.61
N LEU A 128 18.28 -36.70 8.67
CA LEU A 128 18.26 -37.99 7.96
C LEU A 128 17.40 -37.69 6.71
N GLY A 129 17.87 -37.64 5.47
CA GLY A 129 18.80 -38.49 4.77
C GLY A 129 18.12 -38.90 3.46
N GLY A 130 18.71 -38.57 2.31
CA GLY A 130 18.42 -39.29 1.08
C GLY A 130 17.98 -38.47 -0.14
N HIS A 131 18.78 -38.63 -1.19
CA HIS A 131 18.39 -38.58 -2.61
C HIS A 131 18.44 -37.22 -3.31
N ARG A 132 19.66 -36.91 -3.77
CA ARG A 132 20.01 -36.75 -5.21
C ARG A 132 18.88 -36.21 -6.10
N MET A 133 19.08 -35.03 -6.68
CA MET A 133 19.20 -34.90 -8.13
C MET A 133 19.66 -33.50 -8.54
N THR A 134 20.89 -33.47 -9.04
CA THR A 134 21.47 -32.44 -9.90
C THR A 134 20.64 -32.21 -11.16
N ALA A 135 20.68 -30.97 -11.64
CA ALA A 135 20.44 -30.52 -13.02
C ALA A 135 18.99 -30.35 -13.47
N PHE A 136 18.61 -29.10 -13.77
CA PHE A 136 18.10 -28.74 -15.09
C PHE A 136 18.57 -27.33 -15.46
N PHE A 137 19.63 -27.31 -16.25
CA PHE A 137 20.09 -26.19 -17.06
C PHE A 137 19.15 -25.99 -18.28
N ILE A 138 19.14 -24.76 -18.80
CA ILE A 138 18.78 -24.38 -20.18
C ILE A 138 17.27 -24.26 -20.51
N GLY A 139 16.76 -23.03 -20.42
CA GLY A 139 15.44 -22.65 -20.93
C GLY A 139 15.38 -21.28 -21.62
N ALA A 140 16.51 -20.74 -22.12
CA ALA A 140 16.54 -19.40 -22.73
C ALA A 140 17.13 -19.35 -24.17
N GLY A 141 17.68 -20.45 -24.69
CA GLY A 141 18.30 -20.47 -26.03
C GLY A 141 17.35 -20.64 -27.21
N LEU A 142 16.12 -21.13 -27.00
CA LEU A 142 15.24 -21.55 -28.10
C LEU A 142 14.32 -20.45 -28.65
N LEU A 143 14.17 -19.31 -27.97
CA LEU A 143 13.30 -18.23 -28.46
C LEU A 143 13.94 -17.38 -29.57
N ALA A 144 15.28 -17.30 -29.63
CA ALA A 144 15.98 -16.51 -30.64
C ALA A 144 15.95 -17.15 -32.05
N ALA A 145 16.07 -18.47 -32.14
CA ALA A 145 16.05 -19.18 -33.43
C ALA A 145 14.66 -19.15 -34.09
N GLY A 146 13.59 -19.24 -33.28
CA GLY A 146 12.21 -19.15 -33.78
C GLY A 146 11.89 -17.78 -34.39
N TYR A 147 12.38 -16.70 -33.77
CA TYR A 147 12.13 -15.34 -34.26
C TYR A 147 12.84 -15.05 -35.60
N ALA A 148 14.08 -15.54 -35.77
CA ALA A 148 14.83 -15.37 -37.01
C ALA A 148 14.19 -16.11 -38.21
N ILE A 149 13.71 -17.35 -38.00
CA ILE A 149 13.05 -18.15 -39.05
C ILE A 149 11.69 -17.54 -39.44
N TRP A 150 10.94 -17.01 -38.48
CA TRP A 150 9.67 -16.34 -38.78
C TRP A 150 9.87 -15.06 -39.59
N TRP A 151 10.92 -14.28 -39.30
CA TRP A 151 11.17 -13.00 -39.97
C TRP A 151 11.63 -13.17 -41.43
N THR A 152 12.47 -14.16 -41.73
CA THR A 152 12.91 -14.42 -43.11
C THR A 152 11.77 -14.94 -43.99
N ARG A 153 10.91 -15.83 -43.45
CA ARG A 153 9.75 -16.37 -44.18
C ARG A 153 8.69 -15.31 -44.48
N ARG A 154 8.52 -14.30 -43.60
CA ARG A 154 7.57 -13.21 -43.83
C ARG A 154 7.99 -12.26 -44.97
N ARG A 155 9.28 -12.16 -45.26
CA ARG A 155 9.79 -11.32 -46.36
C ARG A 155 9.58 -11.93 -47.75
N SER A 156 9.51 -13.27 -47.88
CA SER A 156 9.36 -13.91 -49.19
C SER A 156 7.93 -13.96 -49.73
N LEU A 157 6.93 -13.51 -48.97
CA LEU A 157 5.51 -13.50 -49.37
C LEU A 157 5.03 -12.12 -49.86
N ARG A 158 5.96 -11.19 -50.10
CA ARG A 158 5.66 -9.82 -50.59
C ARG A 158 6.38 -9.48 -51.90
N GLN A 159 6.93 -10.46 -52.60
CA GLN A 159 7.29 -10.37 -54.02
C GLN A 159 6.44 -11.36 -54.80
#